data_AF-A0AAP0H5K3-F1
#
_entry.id   AF-A0AAP0H5K3-F1
#
_cell.length_a   1.000
_cell.length_b   1.000
_cell.length_c   1.000
_cell.angle_alpha   90.00
_cell.angle_beta   90.00
_cell.angle_gamma   90.00
#
_symmetry.space_group_name_H-M   'P 1'
#
loop_
_entity.id
_entity.type
_entity.pdbx_description
1 polymer ?
#
loop_
_entity_poly.entity_id
_entity_poly.type
_entity_poly.pdbx_seq_one_letter_code
_entity_poly.pdbx_strand_id
1 'polypeptide(L)'
;MKQLCIPIKDGGLGLKPLEIRNLAMIGKWYWRYKTDESGLWKKVVDGLHGNVSGQELVPVHRRGQGVWCSISMVDRLLLKKKVNLKELISQREGV
;
A
#
# COMPACT_ATOMS: atom_id res chain seq x y z
N MET A 1 -9.85 -18.69 -14.56
CA MET A 1 -9.85 -17.74 -13.42
C MET A 1 -11.12 -16.87 -13.28
N LYS A 2 -11.94 -16.63 -14.33
CA LYS A 2 -13.12 -15.73 -14.24
C LYS A 2 -14.24 -16.24 -13.31
N GLN A 3 -14.53 -17.54 -13.27
CA GLN A 3 -15.61 -18.12 -12.44
C GLN A 3 -15.49 -17.84 -10.93
N LEU A 4 -14.26 -17.67 -10.41
CA LEU A 4 -14.04 -17.49 -8.98
C LEU A 4 -14.53 -16.13 -8.46
N CYS A 5 -14.42 -15.08 -9.28
CA CYS A 5 -14.75 -13.71 -8.88
C CYS A 5 -16.17 -13.28 -9.27
N ILE A 6 -16.91 -14.15 -9.99
CA ILE A 6 -18.31 -13.94 -10.32
C ILE A 6 -19.12 -14.03 -9.02
N PRO A 7 -20.10 -13.13 -8.76
CA PRO A 7 -20.95 -13.21 -7.57
C PRO A 7 -21.61 -14.59 -7.41
N ILE A 8 -21.85 -15.01 -6.17
CA ILE A 8 -22.50 -16.30 -5.88
C ILE A 8 -23.85 -16.42 -6.59
N LYS A 9 -24.61 -15.31 -6.64
CA LYS A 9 -25.90 -15.21 -7.35
C LYS A 9 -25.81 -15.48 -8.87
N ASP A 10 -24.63 -15.32 -9.45
CA ASP A 10 -24.38 -15.48 -10.89
C ASP A 10 -23.59 -16.78 -11.17
N GLY A 11 -23.56 -17.72 -10.22
CA GLY A 11 -22.92 -19.03 -10.36
C GLY A 11 -21.40 -19.06 -10.15
N GLY A 12 -20.83 -18.03 -9.53
CA GLY A 12 -19.42 -17.98 -9.13
C GLY A 12 -19.17 -18.19 -7.63
N LEU A 13 -17.92 -18.02 -7.18
CA LEU A 13 -17.57 -18.12 -5.75
C LEU A 13 -17.67 -16.79 -4.98
N GLY A 14 -17.99 -15.68 -5.66
CA GLY A 14 -18.10 -14.35 -5.03
C GLY A 14 -16.79 -13.81 -4.45
N LEU A 15 -15.63 -14.35 -4.86
CA LEU A 15 -14.35 -13.88 -4.35
C LEU A 15 -14.05 -12.48 -4.88
N LYS A 16 -13.47 -11.63 -4.03
CA LYS A 16 -12.94 -10.35 -4.53
C LYS A 16 -11.80 -10.62 -5.52
N PRO A 17 -11.70 -9.83 -6.59
CA PRO A 17 -10.58 -9.90 -7.52
C PRO A 17 -9.24 -9.90 -6.80
N LEU A 18 -8.33 -10.76 -7.24
CA LEU A 18 -6.99 -10.87 -6.66
C LEU A 18 -6.25 -9.52 -6.65
N GLU A 19 -6.48 -8.70 -7.68
CA GLU A 19 -5.95 -7.34 -7.77
C GLU A 19 -6.33 -6.49 -6.54
N ILE A 20 -7.59 -6.54 -6.09
CA ILE A 20 -8.07 -5.77 -4.94
C ILE A 20 -7.39 -6.27 -3.66
N ARG A 21 -7.27 -7.59 -3.49
CA ARG A 21 -6.61 -8.17 -2.31
C ARG A 21 -5.13 -7.82 -2.27
N ASN A 22 -4.44 -7.90 -3.41
CA ASN A 22 -3.03 -7.53 -3.50
C ASN A 22 -2.83 -6.05 -3.22
N LEU A 23 -3.69 -5.18 -3.76
CA LEU A 23 -3.64 -3.74 -3.50
C LEU A 23 -3.86 -3.42 -2.02
N ALA A 24 -4.83 -4.08 -1.37
CA ALA A 24 -5.08 -3.93 0.06
C ALA A 24 -3.88 -4.38 0.91
N MET A 25 -3.21 -5.47 0.52
CA MET A 25 -2.01 -5.96 1.22
C MET A 25 -0.84 -4.98 1.09
N ILE A 26 -0.60 -4.44 -0.10
CA ILE A 26 0.44 -3.44 -0.33
C ILE A 26 0.11 -2.16 0.47
N GLY A 27 -1.14 -1.71 0.45
CA GLY A 27 -1.60 -0.57 1.25
C GLY A 27 -1.44 -0.76 2.75
N LYS A 28 -1.64 -1.99 3.26
CA LYS A 28 -1.41 -2.33 4.68
C LYS A 28 0.04 -2.13 5.09
N TRP A 29 1.00 -2.53 4.26
CA TRP A 29 2.43 -2.33 4.53
C TRP A 29 2.83 -0.85 4.48
N TYR A 30 2.28 -0.11 3.52
CA TYR A 30 2.45 1.33 3.44
C TYR A 30 1.95 2.04 4.71
N TRP A 31 0.75 1.68 5.16
CA TRP A 31 0.17 2.18 6.40
C TRP A 31 1.05 1.83 7.61
N ARG A 32 1.48 0.57 7.72
CA ARG A 32 2.32 0.12 8.83
C ARG A 32 3.61 0.92 8.93
N TYR A 33 4.22 1.28 7.80
CA TYR A 33 5.45 2.08 7.79
C TYR A 33 5.22 3.48 8.39
N LYS A 34 4.04 4.07 8.13
CA LYS A 34 3.66 5.34 8.75
C LYS A 34 3.42 5.22 10.25
N THR A 35 2.63 4.25 10.68
CA THR A 35 2.14 4.21 12.07
C THR A 35 3.09 3.53 13.06
N ASP A 36 3.99 2.67 12.60
CA ASP A 36 4.91 1.93 13.47
C ASP A 36 6.24 2.68 13.54
N GLU A 37 6.35 3.63 14.46
CA GLU A 37 7.53 4.51 14.57
C GLU A 37 8.76 3.84 15.18
N SER A 38 8.59 2.83 16.03
CA SER A 38 9.66 2.22 16.82
C SER A 38 10.07 0.81 16.38
N GLY A 39 9.38 0.23 15.39
CA GLY A 39 9.68 -1.11 14.88
C GLY A 39 11.07 -1.24 14.26
N LEU A 40 11.83 -2.26 14.65
CA LEU A 40 13.15 -2.57 14.08
C LEU A 40 13.12 -2.75 12.54
N TRP A 41 12.03 -3.32 12.03
CA TRP A 41 11.83 -3.52 10.59
C TRP A 41 11.78 -2.19 9.83
N LYS A 42 11.26 -1.11 10.43
CA LYS A 42 11.24 0.23 9.84
C LYS A 42 12.66 0.77 9.69
N LYS A 43 13.51 0.60 10.71
CA LYS A 43 14.94 0.95 10.64
C LYS A 43 15.67 0.18 9.53
N VAL A 44 15.34 -1.10 9.34
CA VAL A 44 15.90 -1.90 8.23
C VAL A 44 15.46 -1.34 6.89
N VAL A 45 14.17 -1.01 6.73
CA VAL A 45 13.65 -0.36 5.53
C VAL A 45 14.35 0.97 5.26
N ASP A 46 14.54 1.80 6.29
CA ASP A 46 15.21 3.10 6.18
C ASP A 46 16.69 2.92 5.77
N GLY A 47 17.37 1.92 6.34
CA GLY A 47 18.74 1.59 5.97
C GLY A 47 18.88 1.07 4.53
N LEU A 48 17.90 0.33 4.03
CA LEU A 48 17.91 -0.23 2.67
C LEU A 48 17.46 0.78 1.60
N HIS A 49 16.48 1.61 1.91
CA HIS A 49 15.79 2.46 0.94
C HIS A 49 16.08 3.95 1.10
N GLY A 50 16.78 4.33 2.17
CA GLY A 50 16.99 5.72 2.57
C GLY A 50 15.85 6.24 3.45
N ASN A 51 15.96 7.49 3.88
CA ASN A 51 14.89 8.16 4.62
C ASN A 51 13.91 8.85 3.68
N VAL A 52 12.70 9.09 4.20
CA VAL A 52 11.67 9.90 3.54
C VAL A 52 12.21 11.31 3.29
N SER A 53 12.11 11.80 2.04
CA SER A 53 12.53 13.17 1.69
C SER A 53 11.36 13.95 1.07
N GLY A 54 11.11 15.17 1.56
CA GLY A 54 10.10 16.07 1.00
C GLY A 54 8.65 15.61 1.19
N GLN A 55 7.89 15.50 0.10
CA GLN A 55 6.44 15.20 0.09
C GLN A 55 6.11 13.70 0.07
N GLU A 56 7.12 12.84 0.08
CA GLU A 56 6.95 11.39 0.09
C GLU A 56 6.46 10.94 1.48
N LEU A 57 5.63 9.91 1.51
CA LEU A 57 5.12 9.36 2.77
C LEU A 57 5.95 8.18 3.27
N VAL A 58 6.62 7.48 2.37
CA VAL A 58 7.49 6.33 2.65
C VAL A 58 8.75 6.46 1.78
N PRO A 59 9.88 5.83 2.14
CA PRO A 59 11.11 5.90 1.37
C PRO A 59 10.89 5.37 -0.04
N VAL A 60 11.15 6.23 -1.04
CA VAL A 60 11.09 5.87 -2.44
C VAL A 60 12.51 5.62 -2.93
N HIS A 61 12.84 4.36 -3.21
CA HIS A 61 14.15 4.01 -3.73
C HIS A 61 14.21 4.28 -5.24
N ARG A 62 14.86 5.36 -5.68
CA ARG A 62 14.94 5.79 -7.10
C ARG A 62 15.59 4.78 -8.07
N ARG A 63 16.28 3.74 -7.56
CA ARG A 63 17.04 2.78 -8.39
C ARG A 63 16.55 1.32 -8.33
N GLY A 64 15.45 1.02 -7.63
CA GLY A 64 15.19 -0.36 -7.16
C GLY A 64 14.03 -1.08 -7.84
N GLN A 65 14.33 -2.27 -8.35
CA GLN A 65 13.35 -3.32 -8.58
C GLN A 65 13.05 -4.04 -7.24
N GLY A 66 11.80 -4.41 -6.98
CA GLY A 66 11.44 -5.20 -5.79
C GLY A 66 10.13 -4.81 -5.12
N VAL A 67 9.77 -5.55 -4.07
CA VAL A 67 8.48 -5.43 -3.37
C VAL A 67 8.29 -4.05 -2.73
N TRP A 68 9.35 -3.48 -2.14
CA TRP A 68 9.27 -2.16 -1.51
C TRP A 68 8.93 -1.05 -2.50
N CYS A 69 9.42 -1.15 -3.74
CA CYS A 69 9.09 -0.21 -4.81
C CYS A 69 7.59 -0.26 -5.17
N SER A 70 6.99 -1.45 -5.14
CA SER A 70 5.53 -1.59 -5.31
C SER A 70 4.75 -1.00 -4.13
N ILE A 71 5.26 -1.15 -2.91
CA ILE A 71 4.69 -0.52 -1.70
C ILE A 71 4.76 1.00 -1.80
N SER A 72 5.91 1.55 -2.17
CA SER A 72 6.12 2.99 -2.25
C SER A 72 5.30 3.68 -3.35
N MET A 73 4.80 2.92 -4.35
CA MET A 73 3.95 3.44 -5.42
C MET A 73 2.44 3.29 -5.16
N VAL A 74 2.03 2.70 -4.02
CA VAL A 74 0.63 2.36 -3.78
C VAL A 74 -0.27 3.58 -3.67
N ASP A 75 0.26 4.71 -3.18
CA ASP A 75 -0.44 6.00 -3.15
C ASP A 75 -0.79 6.48 -4.54
N ARG A 76 0.13 6.37 -5.51
CA ARG A 76 -0.13 6.71 -6.91
C ARG A 76 -1.16 5.77 -7.54
N LEU A 77 -1.12 4.47 -7.21
CA LEU A 77 -2.08 3.49 -7.71
C LEU A 77 -3.49 3.74 -7.16
N LEU A 78 -3.60 4.05 -5.87
CA LEU A 78 -4.87 4.33 -5.21
C LEU A 78 -5.43 5.70 -5.64
N LEU A 79 -4.57 6.70 -5.85
CA LEU A 79 -4.99 7.99 -6.37
C LEU A 79 -5.64 7.86 -7.77
N LYS A 80 -5.09 7.01 -8.64
CA LYS A 80 -5.73 6.67 -9.94
C LYS A 80 -7.10 6.01 -9.77
N LYS A 81 -7.32 5.29 -8.67
CA LYS A 81 -8.62 4.71 -8.29
C LYS A 81 -9.47 5.66 -7.43
N LYS A 82 -9.15 6.96 -7.39
CA LYS A 82 -9.83 8.02 -6.61
C LYS A 82 -9.79 7.81 -5.09
N VAL A 83 -8.73 7.19 -4.59
CA VAL A 83 -8.49 7.01 -3.14
C VAL A 83 -7.23 7.77 -2.75
N ASN A 84 -7.38 8.82 -1.95
CA ASN A 84 -6.26 9.67 -1.50
C ASN A 84 -5.71 9.17 -0.14
N LEU A 85 -4.62 8.42 -0.17
CA LEU A 85 -4.00 7.89 1.05
C LEU A 85 -3.45 8.98 1.98
N LYS A 86 -2.91 10.07 1.43
CA LYS A 86 -2.35 11.17 2.24
C LYS A 86 -3.41 11.78 3.15
N GLU A 87 -4.56 12.07 2.56
CA GLU A 87 -5.71 12.62 3.27
C GLU A 87 -6.25 11.66 4.33
N LEU A 88 -6.40 10.38 4.01
CA LEU A 88 -6.89 9.37 4.97
C LEU A 88 -5.95 9.15 6.16
N ILE A 89 -4.64 9.27 5.95
CA ILE A 89 -3.65 9.19 7.03
C ILE A 89 -3.70 10.47 7.87
N SER A 90 -3.69 11.65 7.25
CA SER A 90 -3.73 12.93 7.96
C SER A 90 -5.03 13.16 8.74
N GLN A 91 -6.18 12.71 8.24
CA GLN A 91 -7.47 12.80 8.95
C GLN A 91 -7.50 11.98 10.25
N ARG A 92 -6.57 11.04 10.43
CA ARG A 92 -6.55 10.13 11.57
C ARG A 92 -5.48 10.45 12.61
N GLU A 93 -4.43 11.19 12.22
CA GLU A 93 -3.41 11.73 13.14
C GLU A 93 -3.91 12.99 13.89
N GLY A 94 -5.08 13.52 13.53
CA GLY A 94 -5.74 14.64 14.20
C GLY A 94 -6.70 14.22 15.34
N VAL A 95 -6.21 13.45 16.31
CA VAL A 95 -6.83 13.27 17.64
C VAL A 95 -5.79 13.57 18.71
#